data_AF-A0A537SR39-F1
#
_entry.id   AF-A0A537SR39-F1
#
_cell.length_a   1.000
_cell.length_b   1.000
_cell.length_c   1.000
_cell.angle_alpha   90.00
_cell.angle_beta   90.00
_cell.angle_gamma   90.00
#
_symmetry.space_group_name_H-M   'P 1'
#
loop_
_entity.id
_entity.type
_entity.pdbx_description
1 polymer ?
#
loop_
_entity_poly.entity_id
_entity_poly.type
_entity_poly.pdbx_seq_one_letter_code
_entity_poly.pdbx_strand_id
1 'polypeptide(L)' 'MQTWETFLRNHMEGIASIDLFVVPTIAFQQLFAFLVLGHKRRQLLWFAVTRSPTAEWLARQITEAFPWDTAPEISHSRQ' A
#
# COMPACT_ATOMS: atom_id res chain seq x y z
N MET A 1 27.75 -3.34 11.29
CA MET A 1 27.49 -3.54 9.85
C MET A 1 26.05 -4.01 9.72
N GLN A 2 25.17 -3.19 9.15
CA GLN A 2 23.74 -3.53 9.07
C GLN A 2 23.52 -4.46 7.88
N THR A 3 23.09 -5.69 8.13
CA THR A 3 22.67 -6.63 7.07
C THR A 3 21.28 -6.28 6.57
N TRP A 4 20.96 -6.67 5.32
CA TRP A 4 19.64 -6.48 4.70
C TRP A 4 18.49 -6.99 5.57
N GLU A 5 18.71 -8.11 6.25
CA GLU A 5 17.73 -8.67 7.20
C GLU A 5 17.46 -7.73 8.39
N THR A 6 18.53 -7.14 8.96
CA THR A 6 18.41 -6.20 10.09
C THR A 6 17.73 -4.90 9.65
N PHE A 7 18.00 -4.43 8.43
CA PHE A 7 17.33 -3.25 7.85
C PHE A 7 15.83 -3.49 7.70
N LEU A 8 15.43 -4.61 7.08
CA LEU A 8 14.04 -4.99 6.91
C LEU A 8 13.35 -5.10 8.27
N ARG A 9 13.91 -5.84 9.23
CA ARG A 9 13.34 -5.99 10.57
C ARG A 9 13.12 -4.65 11.29
N ASN A 10 14.05 -3.71 11.16
CA ASN A 10 13.92 -2.39 11.77
C ASN A 10 12.91 -1.49 11.04
N HIS A 11 12.62 -1.72 9.76
CA HIS A 11 11.67 -0.92 8.97
C HIS A 11 10.32 -1.61 8.74
N MET A 12 10.12 -2.83 9.24
CA MET A 12 8.90 -3.62 9.06
C MET A 12 7.63 -2.85 9.47
N GLU A 13 7.70 -1.91 10.42
CA GLU A 13 6.54 -1.09 10.81
C GLU A 13 6.19 0.00 9.80
N GLY A 14 7.15 0.43 8.96
CA GLY A 14 6.96 1.41 7.90
C GLY A 14 6.82 0.81 6.49
N ILE A 15 6.78 -0.51 6.37
CA ILE A 15 6.64 -1.21 5.08
C ILE A 15 5.18 -1.67 4.91
N ALA A 16 4.62 -1.39 3.74
CA ALA A 16 3.33 -1.91 3.30
C ALA A 16 3.49 -2.81 2.08
N SER A 17 2.63 -3.82 1.98
CA SER A 17 2.45 -4.66 0.79
C SER A 17 1.25 -4.16 0.00
N ILE A 18 1.35 -4.18 -1.32
CA ILE A 18 0.28 -3.74 -2.23
C ILE A 18 0.02 -4.86 -3.22
N ASP A 19 -1.25 -5.21 -3.40
CA ASP A 19 -1.69 -6.25 -4.33
C ASP A 19 -2.95 -5.83 -5.09
N LEU A 20 -3.14 -6.41 -6.28
CA LEU A 20 -4.33 -6.24 -7.12
C LEU A 20 -4.90 -7.63 -7.47
N PHE A 21 -6.14 -7.90 -7.06
CA PHE A 21 -6.82 -9.17 -7.30
C PHE A 21 -7.94 -9.02 -8.31
N VAL A 22 -8.14 -10.07 -9.11
CA VAL A 22 -9.34 -10.23 -9.93
C VAL A 22 -10.39 -10.97 -9.12
N VAL A 23 -11.56 -10.36 -8.96
CA VAL A 23 -12.69 -10.92 -8.21
C VAL A 23 -13.83 -11.22 -9.20
N PRO A 24 -14.07 -12.49 -9.55
CA PRO A 24 -15.23 -12.86 -10.36
C PRO A 24 -16.51 -12.71 -9.52
N THR A 25 -17.55 -12.13 -10.12
CA THR A 25 -18.87 -12.02 -9.50
C THR A 25 -19.80 -13.13 -9.96
N ILE A 26 -20.88 -13.36 -9.20
CA ILE A 26 -21.94 -14.33 -9.56
C ILE A 26 -22.58 -13.98 -10.90
N ALA A 27 -22.64 -12.68 -11.26
CA ALA A 27 -23.15 -12.19 -12.53
C ALA A 27 -22.11 -12.22 -13.67
N PHE A 28 -21.04 -13.00 -13.54
CA PHE A 28 -19.93 -13.12 -14.50
C PHE A 28 -19.27 -11.78 -14.87
N GLN A 29 -19.39 -10.77 -14.01
CA GLN A 29 -18.65 -9.52 -14.15
C GLN A 29 -17.31 -9.65 -13.44
N GLN A 30 -16.26 -9.08 -14.03
CA GLN A 30 -14.94 -9.01 -13.42
C GLN A 30 -14.80 -7.70 -12.64
N LEU A 31 -14.45 -7.82 -11.36
CA LEU A 31 -14.02 -6.69 -10.55
C LEU A 31 -12.53 -6.83 -10.24
N PHE A 32 -11.90 -5.70 -9.96
CA PHE A 32 -10.53 -5.62 -9.52
C PHE A 32 -10.49 -5.01 -8.13
N ALA A 33 -9.86 -5.71 -7.19
CA ALA A 33 -9.71 -5.29 -5.81
C ALA A 33 -8.25 -4.90 -5.56
N PHE A 34 -8.03 -3.64 -5.20
CA PHE A 34 -6.74 -3.11 -4.78
C PHE A 34 -6.66 -3.16 -3.26
N LEU A 35 -5.59 -3.74 -2.72
CA LEU A 35 -5.37 -3.88 -1.28
C LEU A 35 -4.00 -3.33 -0.90
N VAL A 36 -3.98 -2.58 0.20
CA VAL A 36 -2.76 -2.16 0.88
C VAL A 36 -2.76 -2.76 2.28
N LEU A 37 -1.74 -3.55 2.58
CA LEU A 37 -1.58 -4.26 3.84
C LEU A 37 -0.35 -3.75 4.59
N GLY A 38 -0.50 -3.37 5.85
CA GLY A 38 0.62 -3.10 6.74
C GLY A 38 1.32 -4.40 7.11
N HIS A 39 2.65 -4.42 7.07
CA HIS A 39 3.41 -5.64 7.33
C HIS A 39 3.30 -6.13 8.78
N LYS A 40 3.02 -5.22 9.73
CA LYS A 40 2.67 -5.58 11.11
C LYS A 40 1.30 -6.28 11.15
N ARG A 41 1.32 -7.59 11.38
CA ARG A 41 0.13 -8.48 11.49
C ARG A 41 -0.81 -8.51 10.27
N ARG A 42 -0.35 -8.12 9.07
CA ARG A 42 -1.17 -8.06 7.84
C ARG A 42 -2.45 -7.24 8.03
N GLN A 43 -2.34 -6.09 8.69
CA GLN A 43 -3.48 -5.19 8.88
C GLN A 43 -3.89 -4.57 7.53
N LEU A 44 -5.18 -4.63 7.18
CA LEU A 44 -5.70 -3.93 6.00
C LEU A 44 -5.69 -2.42 6.27
N LEU A 45 -4.88 -1.69 5.51
CA LEU A 45 -4.74 -0.23 5.62
C LEU A 45 -5.67 0.49 4.65
N TRP A 46 -5.80 -0.03 3.44
CA TRP A 46 -6.65 0.53 2.40
C TRP A 46 -7.21 -0.56 1.49
N PHE A 47 -8.42 -0.36 1.00
CA PHE A 47 -8.97 -1.20 -0.06
C PHE A 47 -9.83 -0.36 -1.01
N ALA A 48 -9.84 -0.74 -2.28
CA ALA A 48 -10.74 -0.17 -3.26
C ALA A 48 -11.08 -1.19 -4.35
N VAL A 49 -12.25 -1.03 -4.95
CA VAL A 49 -12.76 -1.94 -5.97
C VAL A 49 -13.19 -1.15 -7.20
N THR A 50 -12.83 -1.64 -8.37
CA THR A 50 -13.21 -1.03 -9.64
C THR A 50 -13.53 -2.08 -10.71
N ARG A 51 -14.35 -1.69 -11.69
CA ARG A 51 -14.54 -2.45 -12.94
C ARG A 51 -13.47 -2.13 -13.99
N SER A 52 -12.78 -1.00 -13.85
CA SER A 52 -11.80 -0.49 -14.81
C SER A 52 -10.54 -0.05 -14.06
N PRO A 53 -9.54 -0.93 -13.90
CA PRO A 53 -8.32 -0.66 -13.15
C PRO A 53 -7.30 0.08 -14.03
N THR A 54 -7.59 1.34 -14.36
CA THR A 54 -6.65 2.16 -15.13
C THR A 54 -5.44 2.55 -14.27
N ALA A 55 -4.33 2.89 -14.93
CA ALA A 55 -3.13 3.39 -14.24
C ALA A 55 -3.41 4.66 -13.42
N GLU A 56 -4.24 5.56 -13.96
CA GLU A 56 -4.69 6.77 -13.25
C GLU A 56 -5.47 6.42 -11.97
N TRP A 57 -6.41 5.48 -12.08
CA TRP A 57 -7.17 5.01 -10.91
C TRP A 57 -6.23 4.41 -9.86
N LEU A 58 -5.27 3.57 -10.28
CA LEU A 58 -4.29 2.96 -9.38
C LEU A 58 -3.41 4.00 -8.68
N ALA A 59 -2.91 4.99 -9.42
CA ALA A 59 -2.10 6.09 -8.87
C ALA A 59 -2.88 6.89 -7.82
N ARG A 60 -4.17 7.12 -8.07
CA ARG A 60 -5.07 7.73 -7.10
C ARG A 60 -5.19 6.89 -5.83
N GLN A 61 -5.40 5.58 -5.94
CA GLN A 61 -5.50 4.71 -4.76
C GLN A 61 -4.22 4.68 -3.93
N ILE A 62 -3.04 4.73 -4.57
CA ILE A 62 -1.76 4.83 -3.85
C ILE A 62 -1.68 6.15 -3.08
N THR A 63 -2.05 7.26 -3.72
CA THR A 63 -1.99 8.59 -3.09
C THR A 63 -2.98 8.73 -1.94
N GLU A 64 -4.18 8.16 -2.09
CA GLU A 64 -5.21 8.14 -1.04
C GLU A 64 -4.83 7.20 0.12
N ALA A 65 -4.19 6.07 -0.16
CA ALA A 65 -3.72 5.12 0.87
C ALA A 65 -2.54 5.66 1.69
N PHE A 66 -1.74 6.58 1.12
CA PHE A 66 -0.59 7.21 1.77
C PHE A 66 -0.63 8.74 1.61
N PRO A 67 -1.50 9.44 2.36
CA PRO A 67 -1.59 10.90 2.29
C PRO A 67 -0.26 11.54 2.70
N TRP A 68 0.17 12.57 1.97
CA TRP A 68 1.40 13.32 2.24
C TRP A 68 1.48 13.90 3.66
N ASP A 69 0.34 14.21 4.27
CA ASP A 69 0.25 14.72 5.66
C ASP A 69 0.69 13.68 6.70
N THR A 70 0.78 12.42 6.30
CA THR A 70 1.25 11.30 7.14
C THR A 70 2.72 10.96 6.89
N ALA A 71 3.38 11.65 5.95
CA ALA A 71 4.80 11.43 5.71
C ALA A 71 5.60 11.86 6.95
N PRO A 72 6.64 11.10 7.35
CA PRO A 72 7.48 11.50 8.46
C PRO A 72 8.09 12.87 8.17
N GLU A 73 7.95 13.82 9.10
CA GLU A 73 8.63 15.10 8.99
C GLU A 73 10.14 14.83 8.90
N ILE A 74 10.74 15.17 7.76
CA ILE A 74 12.20 15.15 7.63
C ILE A 74 12.69 16.34 8.44
N SER A 75 12.94 16.11 9.74
CA SER A 75 13.66 17.07 10.57
C SER A 75 15.06 17.20 9.99
N HIS A 76 15.28 18.25 9.19
CA HIS A 76 16.59 18.66 8.72
C HIS A 76 17.47 19.02 9.95
N SER A 77 18.18 18.03 10.50
CA SER A 77 19.29 18.27 11.41
C SER A 77 20.46 18.81 10.60
N ARG A 78 20.44 20.13 10.37
CA ARG A 78 21.61 20.90 9.96
C ARG A 78 22.46 21.12 11.23
N GLN A 79 23.56 20.39 11.33
CA GLN A 79 24.79 20.83 12.01
C GLN A 79 25.98 20.18 11.30
#